data_AF-A0A7V9HRK2-F1
#
_entry.id   AF-A0A7V9HRK2-F1
#
_cell.length_a   1.000
_cell.length_b   1.000
_cell.length_c   1.000
_cell.angle_alpha   90.00
_cell.angle_beta   90.00
_cell.angle_gamma   90.00
#
_symmetry.space_group_name_H-M   'P 1'
#
loop_
_entity.id
_entity.type
_entity.pdbx_description
1 polymer ?
#
loop_
_entity_poly.entity_id
_entity_poly.type
_entity_poly.pdbx_seq_one_letter_code
_entity_poly.pdbx_strand_id
1 'polypeptide(L)' 'MTREEADRACKELAASSPDRETHTFLARQDESGEWSVVKINVPPAGKALGTATEAKPRPEQPGDPREGKPNPNWGF' A
#
# COMPACT_ATOMS: atom_id res chain seq x y z
N MET A 1 22.62 5.40 -6.61
CA MET A 1 22.32 6.10 -5.33
C MET A 1 21.84 5.08 -4.30
N THR A 2 22.07 5.29 -3.00
CA THR A 2 21.50 4.47 -1.92
C THR A 2 20.12 4.98 -1.48
N ARG A 3 19.36 4.17 -0.74
CA ARG A 3 18.06 4.58 -0.17
C ARG A 3 18.18 5.84 0.70
N GLU A 4 19.23 5.92 1.52
CA GLU A 4 19.46 7.02 2.46
C GLU A 4 19.82 8.31 1.73
N GLU A 5 20.63 8.19 0.67
CA GLU A 5 20.95 9.32 -0.22
C GLU A 5 19.70 9.82 -0.94
N ALA A 6 18.83 8.92 -1.41
CA ALA A 6 17.57 9.27 -2.06
C ALA A 6 16.62 10.00 -1.12
N ASP A 7 16.51 9.55 0.13
CA ASP A 7 15.67 10.16 1.16
C ASP A 7 16.15 11.57 1.52
N ARG A 8 17.47 11.74 1.68
CA ARG A 8 18.07 13.07 1.91
C ARG A 8 17.81 14.01 0.73
N ALA A 9 18.01 13.54 -0.50
CA ALA A 9 17.73 14.33 -1.70
C ALA A 9 16.25 14.72 -1.80
N CYS A 10 15.31 13.82 -1.43
CA CYS A 10 13.89 14.16 -1.37
C CYS A 10 13.60 15.30 -0.38
N LYS A 11 14.20 15.26 0.82
CA LYS A 11 14.03 16.29 1.85
C LYS A 11 14.58 17.64 1.40
N GLU A 12 15.76 17.66 0.79
CA GLU A 12 16.38 18.87 0.27
C GLU A 12 15.53 19.49 -0.86
N LEU A 13 15.06 18.67 -1.81
CA LEU A 13 14.21 19.11 -2.90
C LEU A 13 12.85 19.61 -2.39
N ALA A 14 12.24 18.92 -1.42
CA ALA A 14 10.99 19.34 -0.80
C ALA A 14 11.13 20.68 -0.05
N ALA A 15 12.26 20.90 0.63
CA ALA A 15 12.53 22.14 1.35
C ALA A 15 12.81 23.32 0.40
N SER A 16 13.45 23.06 -0.73
CA SER A 16 13.82 24.10 -1.71
C SER A 16 12.75 24.40 -2.75
N SER A 17 11.76 23.52 -2.93
CA SER A 17 10.73 23.71 -3.96
C SER A 17 9.77 24.85 -3.58
N PRO A 18 9.44 25.79 -4.49
CA PRO A 18 8.40 26.79 -4.25
C PRO A 18 7.00 26.19 -4.31
N ASP A 19 6.81 25.11 -5.08
CA ASP A 19 5.51 24.50 -5.39
C ASP A 19 5.17 23.30 -4.48
N ARG A 20 5.50 23.40 -3.19
CA ARG A 20 5.38 22.30 -2.20
C ARG A 20 3.94 21.81 -2.01
N GLU A 21 2.98 22.67 -2.31
CA GLU A 21 1.55 22.39 -2.17
C GLU A 21 0.99 21.58 -3.35
N THR A 22 1.68 21.57 -4.48
CA THR A 22 1.21 20.92 -5.71
C THR A 22 1.98 19.64 -6.03
N HIS A 23 3.19 19.49 -5.51
CA HIS A 23 4.03 18.31 -5.78
C HIS A 23 4.86 17.91 -4.56
N THR A 24 5.15 16.62 -4.45
CA THR A 24 6.06 16.04 -3.46
C THR A 24 7.13 15.18 -4.12
N PHE A 25 8.23 14.92 -3.42
CA PHE A 25 9.34 14.10 -3.89
C PHE A 25 9.38 12.79 -3.09
N LEU A 26 9.54 11.67 -3.78
CA LEU A 26 9.63 10.35 -3.16
C LEU A 26 10.87 9.60 -3.65
N ALA A 27 11.53 8.92 -2.72
CA ALA A 27 12.57 7.96 -3.03
C ALA A 27 11.91 6.68 -3.55
N ARG A 28 12.29 6.26 -4.76
CA ARG A 28 11.77 5.05 -5.40
C ARG A 28 12.93 4.18 -5.87
N GLN A 29 12.80 2.88 -5.64
CA GLN A 29 13.66 1.89 -6.29
C GLN A 29 13.04 1.48 -7.63
N ASP A 30 13.86 1.44 -8.68
CA ASP A 30 13.44 0.95 -9.99
C ASP A 30 13.54 -0.58 -10.10
N GLU A 31 13.18 -1.11 -11.27
CA GLU A 31 13.21 -2.56 -11.55
C GLU A 31 14.63 -3.13 -11.60
N SER A 32 15.65 -2.27 -11.75
CA SER A 32 17.07 -2.64 -11.75
C SER A 32 17.67 -2.59 -10.34
N GLY A 33 16.90 -2.17 -9.33
CA GLY A 33 17.35 -2.03 -7.95
C GLY A 33 18.02 -0.68 -7.66
N GLU A 34 18.07 0.25 -8.61
CA GLU A 34 18.64 1.57 -8.42
C GLU A 34 17.65 2.52 -7.74
N TRP A 35 18.12 3.27 -6.76
CA TRP A 35 17.32 4.30 -6.11
C TRP A 35 17.37 5.59 -6.90
N SER A 36 16.22 6.22 -7.06
CA SER A 36 16.02 7.52 -7.72
C SER A 36 15.02 8.37 -6.94
N VAL A 37 15.04 9.69 -7.17
CA VAL A 37 14.04 10.62 -6.64
C VAL A 37 13.03 10.94 -7.73
N VAL A 38 11.74 10.78 -7.46
CA VAL A 38 10.66 11.11 -8.39
C VAL A 38 9.80 12.24 -7.85
N LYS A 39 9.43 13.17 -8.73
CA LYS A 39 8.45 14.24 -8.44
C LYS A 39 7.06 13.72 -8.76
N ILE A 40 6.14 13.78 -7.81
CA ILE A 40 4.74 13.39 -8.00
C ILE A 40 3.81 14.57 -7.71
N ASN A 41 2.70 14.64 -8.45
CA ASN A 41 1.65 15.62 -8.18
C ASN A 41 0.88 15.22 -6.92
N VAL A 42 0.74 16.17 -5.99
CA VAL A 42 -0.15 16.03 -4.84
C VAL A 42 -1.52 16.55 -5.29
N PRO A 43 -2.58 15.71 -5.30
CA PRO A 43 -3.91 16.21 -5.58
C PRO A 43 -4.28 17.27 -4.52
N PRO A 44 -4.95 18.36 -4.90
CA PRO A 44 -5.36 19.37 -3.94
C PRO A 44 -6.18 18.70 -2.84
N ALA A 45 -5.96 19.10 -1.58
CA ALA A 45 -6.61 18.54 -0.37
C ALA A 45 -8.14 18.71 -0.31
N GLY A 46 -8.79 18.97 -1.46
CA GLY A 46 -10.17 19.41 -1.60
C GLY A 46 -11.23 18.32 -1.70
N LYS A 47 -10.92 17.04 -1.44
CA LYS A 47 -11.97 16.05 -1.14
C LYS A 47 -11.50 15.13 -0.04
N ALA A 48 -12.18 15.19 1.11
CA ALA A 48 -12.15 14.11 2.07
C ALA A 48 -12.40 12.80 1.31
N LEU A 49 -11.41 11.90 1.29
CA LEU A 49 -11.71 10.49 1.04
C LEU A 49 -12.79 10.13 2.05
N GLY A 50 -13.94 9.66 1.54
CA GLY A 50 -15.19 9.55 2.31
C GLY A 50 -15.03 8.82 3.64
N THR A 51 -16.07 8.94 4.48
CA THR A 51 -16.14 8.37 5.83
C THR A 51 -15.61 6.93 5.84
N ALA A 52 -14.58 6.65 6.64
CA ALA A 52 -14.10 5.30 6.85
C ALA A 52 -15.22 4.47 7.49
N THR A 53 -15.83 3.57 6.70
CA THR A 53 -16.81 2.62 7.23
C THR A 53 -16.05 1.44 7.83
N GLU A 54 -16.14 1.27 9.14
CA GLU A 54 -15.66 0.08 9.83
C GLU A 54 -16.46 -1.14 9.34
N ALA A 55 -15.76 -2.17 8.84
CA ALA A 55 -16.41 -3.39 8.41
C ALA A 55 -16.96 -4.15 9.63
N LYS A 56 -18.22 -4.55 9.58
CA LYS A 56 -18.78 -5.48 10.58
C LYS A 56 -17.96 -6.78 10.59
N PRO A 57 -17.80 -7.43 11.75
CA PRO A 57 -17.07 -8.69 11.84
C PRO A 57 -17.67 -9.72 10.90
N ARG A 58 -16.79 -10.50 10.25
CA ARG A 58 -17.18 -11.62 9.39
C ARG A 58 -18.01 -12.61 10.24
N PRO A 59 -19.23 -12.98 9.81
CA PRO A 59 -20.00 -13.99 10.52
C PRO A 59 -19.22 -15.31 10.55
N GLU A 60 -19.34 -16.06 11.63
CA GLU A 60 -18.78 -17.40 11.74
C GLU A 60 -19.30 -18.25 10.57
N GLN A 61 -18.39 -18.86 9.80
CA GLN A 61 -18.80 -19.77 8.74
C GLN A 61 -19.59 -20.92 9.37
N PRO A 62 -20.82 -21.20 8.92
CA PRO A 62 -21.50 -22.44 9.27
C PRO A 62 -20.59 -23.60 8.87
N GLY A 63 -20.38 -24.56 9.78
CA GLY A 63 -19.54 -25.74 9.52
C GLY A 63 -19.93 -26.41 8.19
N ASP A 64 -18.93 -26.81 7.41
CA ASP A 64 -19.17 -27.43 6.10
C ASP A 64 -19.93 -28.76 6.32
N PRO A 65 -21.11 -28.95 5.71
CA PRO A 65 -21.91 -30.17 5.87
C PRO A 65 -21.22 -31.44 5.34
N ARG A 66 -20.06 -31.32 4.68
CA ARG A 66 -19.25 -32.45 4.19
C ARG A 66 -18.25 -32.99 5.22
N GLU A 67 -18.03 -32.32 6.35
CA GLU A 67 -17.09 -32.79 7.39
C GLU A 67 -17.62 -34.00 8.19
N GLY A 68 -18.87 -34.42 7.94
CA GLY A 68 -19.58 -35.36 8.80
C GLY A 68 -19.52 -36.85 8.45
N LYS A 69 -18.84 -37.31 7.39
CA LYS A 69 -18.80 -38.76 7.09
C LYS A 69 -17.43 -39.24 6.59
N PRO A 70 -16.66 -40.02 7.37
CA PRO A 70 -15.63 -40.87 6.78
C PRO A 70 -16.32 -41.84 5.82
N ASN A 71 -15.96 -41.77 4.54
CA ASN A 71 -16.48 -42.67 3.53
C ASN A 71 -15.96 -44.09 3.82
N PRO A 72 -16.81 -45.07 4.16
CA PRO A 72 -16.35 -46.41 4.56
C PRO A 72 -15.90 -47.28 3.37
N ASN A 73 -15.83 -46.73 2.15
CA ASN A 73 -15.54 -47.49 0.94
C ASN A 73 -14.06 -47.54 0.52
N TRP A 74 -13.12 -47.16 1.40
CA TRP A 74 -11.70 -47.48 1.21
C TRP A 74 -11.40 -48.84 1.84
N GLY A 75 -12.01 -49.87 1.26
CA GLY A 75 -11.71 -51.27 1.53
C GLY A 75 -10.40 -51.68 0.87
N PHE A 76 -9.66 -52.51 1.61
CA PHE A 76 -8.40 -53.20 1.29
C PHE A 76 -8.36 -53.86 -0.10
#